data_AF-A0A1F9G111-F1
#
_entry.id   AF-A0A1F9G111-F1
#
_cell.length_a   1.000
_cell.length_b   1.000
_cell.length_c   1.000
_cell.angle_alpha   90.00
_cell.angle_beta   90.00
_cell.angle_gamma   90.00
#
_symmetry.space_group_name_H-M   'P 1'
#
loop_
_entity.id
_entity.type
_entity.pdbx_description
1 polymer ?
#
loop_
_entity_poly.entity_id
_entity_poly.type
_entity_poly.pdbx_seq_one_letter_code
_entity_poly.pdbx_strand_id
1 'polypeptide(L)'
;MRAAHERMAGAERLVVLYQDASAGLIEASVTGVEAELSAGQTDVLRVAEVQAKAIAAQRGLLRAKLRCEEAAIDLLRLTDDVVPGGR
;
A
#
# COMPACT_ATOMS: atom_id res chain seq x y z
N MET A 1 14.75 -13.61 -14.70
CA MET A 1 15.00 -14.02 -13.30
C MET A 1 15.45 -12.88 -12.39
N ARG A 2 16.66 -12.31 -12.52
CA ARG A 2 17.16 -11.25 -11.61
C ARG A 2 16.26 -10.00 -11.54
N ALA A 3 15.85 -9.45 -12.69
CA ALA A 3 14.97 -8.29 -12.74
C ALA A 3 13.59 -8.53 -12.09
N ALA A 4 13.06 -9.76 -12.16
CA ALA A 4 11.78 -10.10 -11.54
C ALA A 4 11.90 -10.15 -10.00
N HIS A 5 12.99 -10.68 -9.46
CA HIS A 5 13.28 -10.64 -8.02
C HIS A 5 13.49 -9.21 -7.51
N GLU A 6 14.21 -8.36 -8.26
CA GLU A 6 14.42 -6.95 -7.90
C GLU A 6 13.09 -6.18 -7.87
N ARG A 7 12.16 -6.46 -8.79
CA ARG A 7 10.79 -5.91 -8.77
C ARG A 7 9.99 -6.38 -7.55
N MET A 8 10.03 -7.67 -7.21
CA MET A 8 9.33 -8.22 -6.05
C MET A 8 9.85 -7.61 -4.74
N ALA A 9 11.17 -7.57 -4.54
CA ALA A 9 11.78 -6.95 -3.36
C ALA A 9 11.52 -5.44 -3.27
N GLY A 10 11.32 -4.75 -4.41
CA GLY A 10 10.88 -3.36 -4.43
C GLY A 10 9.42 -3.19 -3.99
N ALA A 11 8.54 -4.07 -4.46
CA ALA A 11 7.12 -4.05 -4.12
C ALA A 11 6.88 -4.42 -2.63
N GLU A 12 7.58 -5.43 -2.12
CA GLU A 12 7.52 -5.83 -0.70
C GLU A 12 7.94 -4.69 0.24
N ARG A 13 9.02 -3.98 -0.08
CA ARG A 13 9.46 -2.81 0.68
C ARG A 13 8.40 -1.71 0.72
N LEU A 14 7.71 -1.48 -0.40
CA LEU A 14 6.60 -0.52 -0.44
C LEU A 14 5.41 -0.99 0.41
N VAL A 15 5.08 -2.28 0.38
CA VAL A 15 4.00 -2.84 1.21
C VAL A 15 4.29 -2.65 2.70
N VAL A 16 5.51 -2.98 3.16
CA VAL A 16 5.91 -2.78 4.56
C VAL A 16 5.82 -1.31 4.96
N LEU A 17 6.39 -0.41 4.16
CA LEU A 17 6.34 1.04 4.42
C LEU A 17 4.90 1.56 4.55
N TYR A 18 4.00 1.10 3.67
CA TYR A 18 2.60 1.49 3.75
C TYR A 18 1.84 0.81 4.88
N GLN A 19 2.15 -0.45 5.25
CA GLN A 19 1.52 -1.12 6.40
C GLN A 19 1.89 -0.44 7.71
N ASP A 20 3.18 -0.16 7.92
CA ASP A 20 3.67 0.51 9.12
C ASP A 20 3.11 1.93 9.25
N ALA A 21 2.97 2.65 8.12
CA ALA A 21 2.37 3.97 8.11
C ALA A 21 0.83 3.96 8.23
N SER A 22 0.15 2.92 7.73
CA SER A 22 -1.32 2.91 7.64
C SER A 22 -2.04 2.34 8.85
N ALA A 23 -1.46 1.37 9.55
CA ALA A 23 -2.19 0.58 10.55
C ALA A 23 -2.53 1.33 11.85
N GLY A 24 -1.99 2.53 12.07
CA GLY A 24 -2.33 3.32 13.27
C GLY A 24 -2.30 4.82 13.09
N LEU A 25 -1.32 5.36 12.36
CA LEU A 25 -1.15 6.82 12.24
C LEU A 25 -2.26 7.48 11.42
N ILE A 26 -2.75 6.82 10.38
CA ILE A 26 -3.78 7.36 9.50
C ILE A 26 -5.14 7.40 10.20
N GLU A 27 -5.55 6.30 10.82
CA GLU A 27 -6.82 6.22 11.54
C GLU A 27 -6.83 7.16 12.76
N ALA A 28 -5.73 7.22 13.51
CA ALA A 28 -5.60 8.15 14.63
C ALA A 28 -5.65 9.62 14.16
N SER A 29 -5.05 9.95 13.01
CA SER A 29 -5.10 11.31 12.45
C SER A 29 -6.50 11.71 11.99
N VAL A 30 -7.24 10.81 11.35
CA VAL A 30 -8.63 11.05 10.93
C VAL A 30 -9.53 11.23 12.17
N THR A 31 -9.42 10.32 13.14
CA THR A 31 -10.20 10.40 14.39
C THR A 31 -9.88 11.68 15.16
N GLY A 32 -8.59 12.06 15.23
CA GLY A 32 -8.13 13.27 15.89
C GLY A 32 -8.73 14.54 15.27
N VAL A 33 -8.68 14.69 13.96
CA VAL A 33 -9.21 15.88 13.29
C VAL A 33 -10.74 15.96 13.33
N GLU A 34 -11.44 14.82 13.35
CA GLU A 34 -12.90 14.77 13.54
C GLU A 34 -13.31 15.16 14.97
N ALA A 35 -12.51 14.77 15.96
CA ALA A 35 -12.68 15.20 17.34
C ALA A 35 -12.43 16.71 17.50
N GLU A 36 -11.35 17.23 16.89
CA GLU A 36 -11.08 18.68 16.83
C GLU A 36 -12.24 19.45 16.17
N LEU A 37 -12.84 18.91 15.10
CA LEU A 37 -13.98 19.54 14.43
C LEU A 37 -15.19 19.58 15.36
N SER A 38 -15.47 18.47 16.05
CA SER A 38 -16.57 18.36 17.01
C SER A 38 -16.39 19.30 18.21
N ALA A 39 -15.14 19.58 18.58
CA ALA A 39 -14.78 20.56 19.60
C ALA A 39 -14.73 22.01 19.10
N GLY A 40 -14.96 22.26 17.80
CA GLY A 40 -14.85 23.58 17.19
C GLY A 40 -13.42 24.13 17.11
N GLN A 41 -12.42 23.24 17.20
CA GLN A 41 -10.98 23.58 17.20
C GLN A 41 -10.35 23.51 15.82
N THR A 42 -11.07 23.00 14.82
CA THR A 42 -10.64 22.93 13.42
C THR A 42 -11.84 23.12 12.49
N ASP A 43 -11.58 23.20 11.18
CA ASP A 43 -12.61 23.38 10.16
C ASP A 43 -12.79 22.14 9.27
N VAL A 44 -13.87 22.15 8.49
CA VAL A 44 -14.23 21.06 7.57
C VAL A 44 -13.24 20.88 6.42
N LEU A 45 -12.52 21.93 6.01
CA LEU A 45 -11.49 21.82 4.98
C LEU A 45 -10.30 21.03 5.51
N ARG A 46 -9.91 21.28 6.76
CA ARG A 46 -8.84 20.56 7.43
C ARG A 46 -9.16 19.08 7.60
N VAL A 47 -10.39 18.74 7.97
CA VAL A 47 -10.87 17.34 8.01
C VAL A 47 -10.78 16.69 6.63
N ALA A 48 -11.27 17.37 5.60
CA ALA A 48 -11.26 16.86 4.23
C ALA A 48 -9.83 16.61 3.71
N GLU A 49 -8.86 17.49 4.03
CA GLU A 49 -7.46 17.29 3.66
C GLU A 49 -6.85 16.04 4.29
N VAL A 50 -7.11 15.80 5.58
CA VAL A 50 -6.61 14.63 6.30
C VAL A 50 -7.23 13.35 5.74
N GLN A 51 -8.55 13.34 5.53
CA GLN A 51 -9.26 12.22 4.91
C GLN A 51 -8.76 11.94 3.48
N ALA A 52 -8.52 12.97 2.68
CA ALA A 52 -7.97 12.81 1.33
C ALA A 52 -6.57 12.16 1.34
N LYS A 53 -5.71 12.56 2.27
CA LYS A 53 -4.38 11.95 2.47
C LYS A 53 -4.49 10.50 2.95
N ALA A 54 -5.43 10.20 3.84
CA ALA A 54 -5.72 8.85 4.30
C ALA A 54 -6.10 7.91 3.13
N ILE A 55 -7.05 8.35 2.30
CA ILE A 55 -7.48 7.61 1.10
C ILE A 55 -6.32 7.43 0.11
N ALA A 56 -5.51 8.48 -0.11
CA ALA A 56 -4.36 8.40 -1.01
C ALA A 56 -3.34 7.35 -0.54
N ALA A 57 -3.06 7.29 0.75
CA ALA A 57 -2.15 6.31 1.34
C ALA A 57 -2.73 4.88 1.26
N GLN A 58 -4.01 4.68 1.54
CA GLN A 58 -4.69 3.38 1.37
C GLN A 58 -4.63 2.90 -0.09
N ARG A 59 -4.85 3.80 -1.05
CA ARG A 59 -4.68 3.49 -2.48
C ARG A 59 -3.23 3.14 -2.82
N GLY A 60 -2.26 3.81 -2.21
CA GLY A 60 -0.83 3.48 -2.33
C GLY A 60 -0.53 2.06 -1.87
N LEU A 61 -1.04 1.67 -0.70
CA LEU A 61 -0.90 0.32 -0.16
C LEU A 61 -1.50 -0.74 -1.09
N LEU A 62 -2.73 -0.53 -1.57
CA LEU A 62 -3.39 -1.47 -2.48
C LEU A 62 -2.60 -1.66 -3.78
N ARG A 63 -2.06 -0.57 -4.34
CA ARG A 63 -1.20 -0.64 -5.53
C ARG A 63 0.10 -1.38 -5.27
N ALA A 64 0.71 -1.19 -4.10
CA ALA A 64 1.92 -1.91 -3.71
C ALA A 64 1.65 -3.41 -3.59
N LYS A 65 0.55 -3.80 -2.93
CA LYS A 65 0.12 -5.20 -2.82
C LYS A 65 -0.13 -5.83 -4.19
N LEU A 66 -0.86 -5.14 -5.07
CA LEU A 66 -1.10 -5.62 -6.43
C LEU A 66 0.20 -5.88 -7.19
N ARG A 67 1.19 -4.99 -7.07
CA ARG A 67 2.50 -5.19 -7.71
C ARG A 67 3.27 -6.38 -7.14
N CYS A 68 3.14 -6.67 -5.84
CA CYS A 68 3.71 -7.89 -5.25
C CYS A 68 3.11 -9.14 -5.89
N GLU A 69 1.77 -9.19 -5.99
CA GLU A 69 1.06 -10.32 -6.61
C GLU A 69 1.45 -10.48 -8.09
N GLU A 70 1.49 -9.39 -8.85
CA GLU A 70 1.93 -9.39 -10.25
C GLU A 70 3.37 -9.90 -10.40
N ALA A 71 4.30 -9.46 -9.53
CA ALA A 71 5.68 -9.91 -9.55
C ALA A 71 5.83 -11.40 -9.15
N ALA A 72 5.00 -11.88 -8.22
CA ALA A 72 4.97 -13.29 -7.84
C ALA A 72 4.46 -14.17 -9.00
N ILE A 73 3.41 -13.73 -9.69
CA ILE A 73 2.89 -14.41 -10.90
C ILE A 73 3.95 -14.44 -12.02
N ASP A 74 4.64 -13.32 -12.26
CA ASP A 74 5.73 -13.25 -13.23
C ASP A 74 6.85 -14.25 -12.91
N LEU A 75 7.22 -14.37 -11.64
CA LEU A 75 8.24 -15.33 -11.20
C LEU A 75 7.78 -16.78 -11.41
N LEU A 76 6.53 -17.11 -11.05
CA LEU A 76 5.96 -18.44 -11.26
C LEU A 76 5.96 -18.84 -12.74
N ARG A 77 5.52 -17.93 -13.63
CA ARG A 77 5.54 -18.16 -15.08
C ARG A 77 6.94 -18.40 -15.61
N LEU A 78 7.92 -17.60 -15.17
CA LEU A 78 9.31 -17.78 -15.57
C LEU A 78 9.91 -19.09 -15.07
N THR A 79 9.48 -19.61 -13.92
CA THR A 79 9.90 -20.94 -13.45
C THR A 79 9.24 -22.08 -14.22
N ASP A 80 7.96 -21.94 -14.60
CA ASP A 80 7.25 -22.94 -15.40
C ASP A 80 7.81 -23.01 -16.84
N ASP A 81 8.15 -21.86 -17.45
CA ASP A 81 8.74 -21.80 -18.78
C ASP A 81 10.18 -22.35 -18.83
N VAL A 82 10.90 -22.38 -17.71
CA VAL A 82 12.27 -22.91 -17.60
C VAL A 82 12.29 -24.44 -17.43
N VAL A 83 11.15 -25.07 -17.11
CA VAL A 83 10.99 -26.54 -17.08
C VAL A 83 10.08 -26.97 -18.25
N PRO A 84 10.58 -27.08 -19.48
CA PRO A 84 9.78 -27.61 -20.57
C PRO A 84 9.63 -29.13 -20.37
N GLY A 85 8.48 -29.58 -19.83
CA GLY A 85 8.08 -30.99 -19.84
C GLY A 85 7.96 -31.71 -18.50
N GLY A 86 7.52 -31.03 -17.43
CA GLY A 86 7.18 -31.69 -16.15
C GLY A 86 5.76 -32.27 -16.10
N ARG A 87 5.33 -33.05 -17.09
CA ARG A 87 4.18 -33.98 -17.01
C ARG A 87 4.47 -35.22 -17.84
#